data_AF-A0A165MYB7-F1
#
_entry.id   AF-A0A165MYB7-F1
#
_cell.length_a   1.000
_cell.length_b   1.000
_cell.length_c   1.000
_cell.angle_alpha   90.00
_cell.angle_beta   90.00
_cell.angle_gamma   90.00
#
_symmetry.space_group_name_H-M   'P 1'
#
loop_
_entity.id
_entity.type
_entity.pdbx_description
1 polymer ?
#
loop_
_entity_poly.entity_id
_entity_poly.type
_entity_poly.pdbx_seq_one_letter_code
_entity_poly.pdbx_strand_id
1 'polypeptide(L)'
;MMKKWFGASLLVFVLALTGCSEEKAKPEAKEKTEKRANEDQNTNDDLAGQQAEIIKNMEKNAVQLDPKALESDPGAYNEKIIKATGTITAHEEKGMGGSFEMKVGETTFKVMNFTMDSSFGEGSEVTVYGNVKNGKDAKSGLPLINATYIN
;
A
#
# COMPACT_ATOMS: atom_id res chain seq x y z
N MET A 1 -20.29 53.32 18.65
CA MET A 1 -21.02 54.03 17.57
C MET A 1 -20.02 54.69 16.64
N MET A 2 -20.40 54.95 15.37
CA MET A 2 -19.59 55.35 14.19
C MET A 2 -19.04 54.11 13.43
N LYS A 3 -19.60 53.57 12.34
CA LYS A 3 -20.37 54.03 11.15
C LYS A 3 -19.47 54.55 9.99
N LYS A 4 -19.53 53.81 8.87
CA LYS A 4 -19.24 54.16 7.45
C LYS A 4 -17.77 54.03 7.00
N TRP A 5 -17.40 53.15 6.06
CA TRP A 5 -17.70 52.99 4.60
C TRP A 5 -16.66 53.67 3.70
N PHE A 6 -16.47 53.07 2.51
CA PHE A 6 -15.61 53.42 1.36
C PHE A 6 -14.16 52.91 1.45
N GLY A 7 -13.53 52.39 0.39
CA GLY A 7 -13.89 52.41 -1.02
C GLY A 7 -13.34 51.22 -1.80
N ALA A 8 -14.05 50.92 -2.88
CA ALA A 8 -13.64 50.05 -3.96
C ALA A 8 -12.42 50.64 -4.69
N SER A 9 -11.43 49.80 -4.95
CA SER A 9 -10.38 50.00 -5.95
C SER A 9 -9.96 48.58 -6.34
N LEU A 10 -10.57 47.96 -7.35
CA LEU A 10 -10.29 48.13 -8.78
C LEU A 10 -8.79 48.12 -9.08
N LEU A 11 -8.20 46.92 -9.13
CA LEU A 11 -7.11 46.65 -10.06
C LEU A 11 -7.12 45.18 -10.46
N VAL A 12 -7.78 44.98 -11.59
CA VAL A 12 -7.83 43.79 -12.41
C VAL A 12 -6.43 43.53 -12.96
N PHE A 13 -5.79 42.43 -12.57
CA PHE A 13 -4.64 41.88 -13.30
C PHE A 13 -5.10 40.61 -14.02
N VAL A 14 -5.69 40.82 -15.19
CA VAL A 14 -5.94 39.77 -16.20
C VAL A 14 -4.59 39.42 -16.81
N LEU A 15 -4.02 38.28 -16.42
CA LEU A 15 -2.96 37.64 -17.19
C LEU A 15 -3.60 36.97 -18.39
N ALA A 16 -3.53 37.67 -19.52
CA ALA A 16 -4.03 37.24 -20.81
C ALA A 16 -3.35 35.93 -21.25
N LEU A 17 -4.20 34.92 -21.45
CA LEU A 17 -3.94 33.75 -22.30
C LEU A 17 -3.58 34.24 -23.71
N THR A 18 -2.31 34.17 -24.08
CA THR A 18 -1.87 34.25 -25.47
C THR A 18 -0.81 33.18 -25.72
N GLY A 19 -1.25 32.11 -26.37
CA GLY A 19 -0.42 30.96 -26.70
C GLY A 19 -1.16 29.88 -27.50
N CYS A 20 -2.19 30.24 -28.26
CA CYS A 20 -2.63 29.43 -29.40
C CYS A 20 -1.80 29.86 -30.61
N SER A 21 -0.65 29.23 -30.85
CA SER A 21 -0.04 29.24 -32.18
C SER A 21 -0.67 28.13 -32.99
N GLU A 22 -1.66 28.55 -33.78
CA GLU A 22 -2.34 27.77 -34.81
C GLU A 22 -1.51 27.92 -36.10
N GLU A 23 -0.60 26.97 -36.36
CA GLU A 23 0.15 26.93 -37.62
C GLU A 23 -0.48 25.88 -38.56
N LYS A 24 -1.11 26.39 -39.64
CA LYS A 24 -1.71 25.58 -40.69
C LYS A 24 -0.62 24.96 -41.56
N ALA A 25 -0.55 23.64 -41.61
CA ALA A 25 0.13 22.91 -42.68
C ALA A 25 -0.62 21.62 -43.06
N LYS A 26 -0.75 21.42 -44.38
CA LYS A 26 -1.37 20.33 -45.16
C LYS A 26 -1.37 18.91 -44.55
N PRO A 27 -2.39 18.09 -44.86
CA PRO A 27 -2.35 16.66 -44.60
C PRO A 27 -1.55 15.94 -45.71
N GLU A 28 -0.40 15.39 -45.38
CA GLU A 28 0.27 14.38 -46.21
C GLU A 28 0.22 13.01 -45.51
N ALA A 29 -0.33 12.06 -46.26
CA ALA A 29 -0.53 10.69 -45.88
C ALA A 29 0.80 9.95 -45.64
N LYS A 30 0.83 9.18 -44.55
CA LYS A 30 1.09 7.72 -44.50
C LYS A 30 1.45 7.35 -43.06
N GLU A 31 0.43 7.04 -42.25
CA GLU A 31 0.65 6.14 -41.12
C GLU A 31 1.13 4.81 -41.70
N LYS A 32 2.43 4.55 -41.58
CA LYS A 32 2.89 3.18 -41.45
C LYS A 32 2.29 2.70 -40.14
N THR A 33 1.22 1.92 -40.24
CA THR A 33 0.75 1.06 -39.16
C THR A 33 1.90 0.08 -38.86
N GLU A 34 2.82 0.47 -37.98
CA GLU A 34 3.63 -0.49 -37.27
C GLU A 34 2.68 -1.26 -36.36
N LYS A 35 2.52 -2.53 -36.71
CA LYS A 35 1.84 -3.53 -35.91
C LYS A 35 2.31 -3.41 -34.46
N ARG A 36 1.47 -2.88 -33.57
CA ARG A 36 1.53 -3.21 -32.13
C ARG A 36 1.04 -4.64 -31.98
N ALA A 37 1.85 -5.57 -32.46
CA ALA A 37 1.71 -6.97 -32.15
C ALA A 37 2.45 -7.20 -30.83
N ASN A 38 1.67 -7.31 -29.76
CA ASN A 38 1.88 -8.36 -28.77
C ASN A 38 3.24 -8.35 -28.03
N GLU A 39 3.59 -7.26 -27.36
CA GLU A 39 4.72 -7.22 -26.39
C GLU A 39 4.28 -7.00 -24.93
N ASP A 40 3.03 -6.63 -24.66
CA ASP A 40 2.54 -6.35 -23.29
C ASP A 40 2.08 -7.60 -22.52
N GLN A 41 1.87 -8.75 -23.19
CA GLN A 41 1.44 -9.98 -22.51
C GLN A 41 2.61 -10.78 -21.90
N ASN A 42 3.77 -10.81 -22.54
CA ASN A 42 4.89 -11.64 -22.08
C ASN A 42 5.52 -11.15 -20.77
N THR A 43 5.56 -9.84 -20.54
CA THR A 43 6.12 -9.25 -19.31
C THR A 43 5.18 -9.38 -18.11
N ASN A 44 3.87 -9.29 -18.30
CA ASN A 44 2.90 -9.49 -17.22
C ASN A 44 2.83 -10.95 -16.75
N ASP A 45 2.86 -11.92 -17.68
CA ASP A 45 2.84 -13.34 -17.34
C ASP A 45 4.12 -13.77 -16.59
N ASP A 46 5.27 -13.20 -16.95
CA ASP A 46 6.54 -13.44 -16.27
C ASP A 46 6.56 -12.84 -14.85
N LEU A 47 6.03 -11.62 -14.67
CA LEU A 47 5.92 -10.99 -13.35
C LEU A 47 4.94 -11.75 -12.43
N ALA A 48 3.81 -12.20 -12.95
CA ALA A 48 2.85 -13.00 -12.19
C ALA A 48 3.44 -14.36 -11.77
N GLY A 49 4.19 -15.01 -12.68
CA GLY A 49 4.93 -16.24 -12.39
C GLY A 49 5.94 -16.05 -11.27
N GLN A 50 6.76 -15.01 -11.35
CA GLN A 50 7.76 -14.68 -10.31
C GLN A 50 7.11 -14.37 -8.97
N GLN A 51 5.99 -13.65 -8.94
CA GLN A 51 5.25 -13.37 -7.70
C GLN A 51 4.71 -14.66 -7.07
N ALA A 52 4.16 -15.57 -7.87
CA ALA A 52 3.69 -16.86 -7.39
C ALA A 52 4.82 -17.72 -6.80
N GLU A 53 6.01 -17.71 -7.40
CA GLU A 53 7.18 -18.40 -6.87
C GLU A 53 7.66 -17.80 -5.54
N ILE A 54 7.68 -16.47 -5.42
CA ILE A 54 8.03 -15.78 -4.18
C ILE A 54 7.03 -16.15 -3.08
N ILE A 55 5.73 -16.09 -3.35
CA ILE A 55 4.68 -16.47 -2.39
C ILE A 55 4.86 -17.92 -1.95
N LYS A 56 5.00 -18.85 -2.89
CA LYS A 56 5.21 -20.27 -2.58
C LYS A 56 6.46 -20.50 -1.73
N ASN A 57 7.54 -19.77 -1.99
CA ASN A 57 8.76 -19.84 -1.19
C ASN A 57 8.55 -19.26 0.22
N MET A 58 7.81 -18.17 0.38
CA MET A 58 7.44 -17.65 1.70
C MET A 58 6.61 -18.65 2.47
N GLU A 59 5.55 -19.20 1.88
CA GLU A 59 4.67 -20.18 2.51
C GLU A 59 5.44 -21.42 2.97
N LYS A 60 6.40 -21.90 2.18
CA LYS A 60 7.22 -23.07 2.50
C LYS A 60 8.20 -22.83 3.65
N ASN A 61 8.82 -21.65 3.72
CA ASN A 61 9.89 -21.36 4.68
C ASN A 61 9.41 -20.58 5.91
N ALA A 62 8.16 -20.12 5.92
CA ALA A 62 7.61 -19.36 7.02
C ALA A 62 7.52 -20.21 8.29
N VAL A 63 7.91 -19.61 9.41
CA VAL A 63 7.78 -20.20 10.74
C VAL A 63 6.49 -19.71 11.37
N GLN A 64 5.68 -20.61 11.94
CA GLN A 64 4.47 -20.21 12.64
C GLN A 64 4.81 -19.27 13.80
N LEU A 65 4.12 -18.13 13.85
CA LEU A 65 4.22 -17.18 14.95
C LEU A 65 3.54 -17.78 16.18
N ASP A 66 4.29 -17.89 17.28
CA ASP A 66 3.79 -18.15 18.62
C ASP A 66 3.98 -16.86 19.44
N PRO A 67 2.90 -16.18 19.82
CA PRO A 67 3.00 -14.94 20.61
C PRO A 67 3.74 -15.13 21.93
N LYS A 68 3.65 -16.31 22.57
CA LYS A 68 4.36 -16.57 23.84
C LYS A 68 5.87 -16.63 23.67
N ALA A 69 6.33 -17.13 22.52
CA ALA A 69 7.75 -17.13 22.17
C ALA A 69 8.27 -15.70 22.01
N LEU A 70 7.50 -14.82 21.36
CA LEU A 70 7.85 -13.42 21.19
C LEU A 70 7.83 -12.63 22.51
N GLU A 71 6.88 -12.92 23.40
CA GLU A 71 6.82 -12.32 24.74
C GLU A 71 8.01 -12.72 25.61
N SER A 72 8.46 -13.97 25.49
CA SER A 72 9.60 -14.51 26.24
C SER A 72 10.95 -14.03 25.68
N ASP A 73 11.06 -13.92 24.36
CA ASP A 73 12.23 -13.44 23.66
C ASP A 73 11.80 -12.54 22.46
N PRO A 74 11.96 -11.20 22.58
CA PRO A 74 11.65 -10.28 21.50
C PRO A 74 12.41 -10.57 20.20
N GLY A 75 13.54 -11.27 20.26
CA GLY A 75 14.37 -11.64 19.11
C GLY A 75 14.11 -13.03 18.54
N ALA A 76 13.12 -13.79 19.05
CA ALA A 76 12.85 -15.18 18.65
C ALA A 76 12.66 -15.38 17.14
N TYR A 77 12.23 -14.32 16.44
CA TYR A 77 11.90 -14.31 15.02
C TYR A 77 12.80 -13.41 14.17
N ASN A 78 13.96 -13.00 14.68
CA ASN A 78 14.93 -12.22 13.92
C ASN A 78 15.28 -12.92 12.60
N GLU A 79 15.22 -12.16 11.50
CA GLU A 79 15.56 -12.60 10.13
C GLU A 79 14.69 -13.76 9.59
N LYS A 80 13.64 -14.16 10.31
CA LYS A 80 12.71 -15.20 9.88
C LYS A 80 11.50 -14.60 9.20
N ILE A 81 11.04 -15.28 8.16
CA ILE A 81 9.69 -15.08 7.64
C ILE A 81 8.74 -15.80 8.58
N ILE A 82 7.71 -15.12 9.04
CA ILE A 82 6.69 -15.67 9.92
C ILE A 82 5.40 -15.92 9.17
N LYS A 83 4.62 -16.89 9.64
CA LYS A 83 3.21 -17.09 9.30
C LYS A 83 2.38 -16.80 10.55
N ALA A 84 1.50 -15.83 10.49
CA ALA A 84 0.60 -15.46 11.60
C ALA A 84 -0.84 -15.52 11.12
N THR A 85 -1.66 -16.34 11.76
CA THR A 85 -3.10 -16.43 11.47
C THR A 85 -3.88 -15.82 12.63
N GLY A 86 -4.82 -14.94 12.33
CA GLY A 86 -5.56 -14.21 13.34
C GLY A 86 -6.76 -13.47 12.78
N THR A 87 -7.52 -12.84 13.68
CA THR A 87 -8.71 -12.07 13.32
C THR A 87 -8.39 -10.59 13.31
N ILE A 88 -8.83 -9.87 12.28
CA ILE A 88 -8.71 -8.41 12.22
C ILE A 88 -9.63 -7.78 13.26
N THR A 89 -9.09 -6.89 14.09
CA THR A 89 -9.84 -6.23 15.18
C THR A 89 -10.05 -4.74 14.95
N ALA A 90 -9.23 -4.09 14.12
CA ALA A 90 -9.38 -2.68 13.78
C ALA A 90 -8.64 -2.34 12.49
N HIS A 91 -9.13 -1.35 11.72
CA HIS A 91 -8.41 -0.77 10.59
C HIS A 91 -8.00 0.68 10.85
N GLU A 92 -6.82 1.06 10.33
CA GLU A 92 -6.39 2.45 10.25
C GLU A 92 -6.05 2.82 8.80
N GLU A 93 -7.00 3.48 8.12
CA GLU A 93 -6.89 3.88 6.70
C GLU A 93 -6.14 5.21 6.44
N LYS A 94 -5.20 5.62 7.31
CA LYS A 94 -4.56 6.95 7.12
C LYS A 94 -3.23 6.89 6.35
N GLY A 95 -3.29 7.12 5.03
CA GLY A 95 -2.14 7.49 4.18
C GLY A 95 -1.71 6.44 3.13
N MET A 96 -0.55 6.64 2.49
CA MET A 96 0.07 5.64 1.60
C MET A 96 0.59 4.46 2.43
N GLY A 97 -0.15 3.35 2.37
CA GLY A 97 0.14 2.12 3.10
C GLY A 97 -0.65 2.04 4.39
N GLY A 98 -1.76 1.30 4.34
CA GLY A 98 -2.63 1.10 5.48
C GLY A 98 -1.98 0.27 6.59
N SER A 99 -2.64 0.25 7.72
CA SER A 99 -2.32 -0.71 8.77
C SER A 99 -3.60 -1.20 9.40
N PHE A 100 -3.54 -2.39 9.98
CA PHE A 100 -4.66 -2.96 10.72
C PHE A 100 -4.14 -3.64 11.97
N GLU A 101 -5.03 -3.87 12.92
CA GLU A 101 -4.75 -4.65 14.10
C GLU A 101 -5.30 -6.06 13.92
N MET A 102 -4.50 -7.04 14.31
CA MET A 102 -4.83 -8.46 14.18
C MET A 102 -4.58 -9.16 15.51
N LYS A 103 -5.56 -9.92 15.97
CA LYS A 103 -5.42 -10.75 17.16
C LYS A 103 -4.97 -12.15 16.79
N VAL A 104 -3.81 -12.55 17.31
CA VAL A 104 -3.23 -13.89 17.17
C VAL A 104 -3.17 -14.51 18.56
N GLY A 105 -4.03 -15.51 18.81
CA GLY A 105 -4.22 -16.03 20.17
C GLY A 105 -4.71 -14.93 21.12
N GLU A 106 -3.93 -14.62 22.15
CA GLU A 106 -4.26 -13.57 23.14
C GLU A 106 -3.60 -12.22 22.83
N THR A 107 -2.66 -12.18 21.88
CA THR A 107 -1.82 -11.01 21.61
C THR A 107 -2.33 -10.27 20.38
N THR A 108 -2.52 -8.95 20.50
CA THR A 108 -2.85 -8.08 19.37
C THR A 108 -1.58 -7.53 18.75
N PHE A 109 -1.49 -7.63 17.43
CA PHE A 109 -0.39 -7.12 16.61
C PHE A 109 -0.87 -5.96 15.76
N LYS A 110 0.00 -4.96 15.58
CA LYS A 110 -0.15 -3.97 14.52
C LYS A 110 0.50 -4.53 13.26
N VAL A 111 -0.27 -4.69 12.20
CA VAL A 111 0.20 -5.17 10.90
C VAL A 111 0.31 -3.99 9.95
N MET A 112 1.52 -3.74 9.49
CA MET A 112 1.81 -2.74 8.46
C MET A 112 1.66 -3.40 7.09
N ASN A 113 0.80 -2.86 6.23
CA ASN A 113 0.57 -3.40 4.89
C ASN A 113 0.40 -2.29 3.85
N PHE A 114 1.23 -2.30 2.81
CA PHE A 114 1.17 -1.32 1.73
C PHE A 114 0.16 -1.66 0.63
N THR A 115 -0.35 -2.90 0.58
CA THR A 115 -1.15 -3.44 -0.52
C THR A 115 -2.32 -4.29 -0.02
N MET A 116 -2.93 -3.92 1.11
CA MET A 116 -4.06 -4.66 1.65
C MET A 116 -5.20 -4.68 0.64
N ASP A 117 -5.68 -5.89 0.32
CA ASP A 117 -6.92 -6.02 -0.44
C ASP A 117 -8.07 -5.44 0.40
N SER A 118 -8.88 -4.60 -0.24
CA SER A 118 -10.12 -4.04 0.31
C SER A 118 -11.14 -5.09 0.77
N SER A 119 -10.96 -6.36 0.38
CA SER A 119 -11.83 -7.48 0.77
C SER A 119 -11.71 -7.87 2.25
N PHE A 120 -10.62 -7.49 2.92
CA PHE A 120 -10.39 -7.82 4.33
C PHE A 120 -10.92 -6.70 5.24
N GLY A 121 -11.91 -7.02 6.07
CA GLY A 121 -12.52 -6.11 7.05
C GLY A 121 -12.40 -6.59 8.50
N GLU A 122 -12.85 -5.78 9.46
CA GLU A 122 -12.91 -6.18 10.88
C GLU A 122 -13.71 -7.48 11.03
N GLY A 123 -13.23 -8.38 11.88
CA GLY A 123 -13.79 -9.71 12.07
C GLY A 123 -13.35 -10.77 11.06
N SER A 124 -12.64 -10.40 10.00
CA SER A 124 -12.09 -11.38 9.03
C SER A 124 -10.94 -12.14 9.66
N GLU A 125 -10.91 -13.46 9.46
CA GLU A 125 -9.72 -14.27 9.71
C GLU A 125 -8.77 -14.13 8.52
N VAL A 126 -7.50 -13.85 8.80
CA VAL A 126 -6.45 -13.68 7.78
C VAL A 126 -5.18 -14.38 8.21
N THR A 127 -4.38 -14.78 7.23
CA THR A 127 -3.03 -15.28 7.39
C THR A 127 -2.04 -14.30 6.78
N VAL A 128 -1.15 -13.78 7.63
CA VAL A 128 -0.11 -12.82 7.27
C VAL A 128 1.24 -13.51 7.20
N TYR A 129 1.94 -13.29 6.08
CA TYR A 129 3.33 -13.68 5.88
C TYR A 129 4.20 -12.42 5.85
N GLY A 130 5.30 -12.42 6.62
CA GLY A 130 6.16 -11.25 6.73
C GLY A 130 7.23 -11.38 7.79
N ASN A 131 7.62 -10.27 8.42
CA ASN A 131 8.61 -10.28 9.50
C ASN A 131 8.07 -9.53 10.73
N VAL A 132 8.38 -10.06 11.92
CA VAL A 132 8.19 -9.32 13.17
C VAL A 132 9.34 -8.31 13.31
N LYS A 133 9.01 -7.07 13.67
CA LYS A 133 10.02 -6.06 13.99
C LYS A 133 10.40 -6.14 15.46
N ASN A 134 11.68 -5.97 15.75
CA ASN A 134 12.14 -5.76 17.12
C ASN A 134 11.64 -4.39 17.60
N GLY A 135 10.72 -4.43 18.56
CA GLY A 135 10.10 -3.24 19.12
C GLY A 135 8.59 -3.24 18.95
N LYS A 136 8.00 -2.11 19.28
CA LYS A 136 6.56 -1.89 19.29
C LYS A 136 6.23 -0.66 18.47
N ASP A 137 5.03 -0.62 17.94
CA ASP A 137 4.50 0.58 17.32
C ASP A 137 4.50 1.73 18.33
N ALA A 138 5.00 2.90 17.91
CA ALA A 138 5.20 4.02 18.80
C ALA A 138 3.88 4.64 19.28
N LYS A 139 2.78 4.46 18.55
CA LYS A 139 1.47 5.04 18.89
C LYS A 139 0.64 4.09 19.75
N SER A 140 0.50 2.84 19.34
CA SER A 140 -0.34 1.84 19.98
C SER A 140 0.39 1.01 21.05
N GLY A 141 1.73 0.96 21.01
CA GLY A 141 2.52 0.08 21.90
C GLY A 141 2.39 -1.41 21.56
N LEU A 142 1.79 -1.75 20.41
CA LEU A 142 1.58 -3.12 19.96
C LEU A 142 2.84 -3.66 19.25
N PRO A 143 3.12 -4.97 19.36
CA PRO A 143 4.13 -5.61 18.52
C PRO A 143 3.80 -5.44 17.03
N LEU A 144 4.84 -5.31 16.21
CA LEU A 144 4.72 -4.95 14.80
C LEU A 144 5.04 -6.11 13.87
N ILE A 145 4.17 -6.32 12.88
CA ILE A 145 4.40 -7.21 11.74
C ILE A 145 4.46 -6.37 10.47
N ASN A 146 5.55 -6.49 9.71
CA ASN A 146 5.60 -5.98 8.35
C ASN A 146 5.13 -7.08 7.40
N ALA A 147 3.91 -6.93 6.88
CA ALA A 147 3.33 -7.89 5.96
C ALA A 147 3.98 -7.78 4.57
N THR A 148 4.28 -8.93 3.97
CA THR A 148 4.67 -9.06 2.56
C THR A 148 3.53 -9.67 1.73
N TYR A 149 2.78 -10.61 2.33
CA TYR A 149 1.65 -11.28 1.70
C TYR A 149 0.56 -11.56 2.74
N ILE A 150 -0.70 -11.42 2.33
CA ILE A 150 -1.89 -11.66 3.16
C ILE A 150 -2.88 -12.49 2.36
N ASN A 151 -3.47 -13.49 2.99
CA ASN A 151 -4.51 -14.37 2.46
C ASN A 151 -5.63 -14.55 3.49
#